data_AF-A0A7K4SHE6-F1
#
_entry.id   AF-A0A7K4SHE6-F1
#
_cell.length_a   1.000
_cell.length_b   1.000
_cell.length_c   1.000
_cell.angle_alpha   90.00
_cell.angle_beta   90.00
_cell.angle_gamma   90.00
#
_symmetry.space_group_name_H-M   'P 1'
#
loop_
_entity.id
_entity.type
_entity.pdbx_description
1 polymer ?
#
loop_
_entity_poly.entity_id
_entity_poly.type
_entity_poly.pdbx_seq_one_letter_code
_entity_poly.pdbx_strand_id
1 'polypeptide(L)'
;KMTAILERISTLSLSGQHLSRLPRLLEDGFPQMPCTVKECEVPQLFREPYIHTGYRPTGQDWRYYFLSLFQKHNEVVNVWTHLLAALAVLLRFKTFVDAEQVPVDAWSLPLLIFVLSSVTYLTCSLLAHLLQSKSELYHYTFYFVDYVGVSIYQYGSALAHFYYSSDQAWYDKFWLFFLPAAAFCGWLSCAGCCYAKYRYRRPYPIMRKMCQVIPAGLAFILDISPVAHRVVLCHLGGCEEDA
;
A
#
# COMPACT_ATOMS: atom_id res chain seq x y z
N LYS A 1 41.15 -17.16 37.81
CA LYS A 1 40.32 -16.34 36.89
C LYS A 1 39.66 -17.16 35.78
N MET A 2 40.28 -18.23 35.26
CA MET A 2 39.69 -19.11 34.24
C MET A 2 38.62 -20.09 34.77
N THR A 3 38.71 -20.48 36.05
CA THR A 3 37.76 -21.39 36.72
C THR A 3 36.39 -20.76 36.99
N ALA A 4 36.33 -19.47 37.33
CA ALA A 4 35.08 -18.73 37.54
C ALA A 4 34.30 -18.48 36.23
N ILE A 5 34.99 -18.49 35.08
CA ILE A 5 34.37 -18.35 33.76
C ILE A 5 33.71 -19.68 33.36
N LEU A 6 34.35 -20.82 33.63
CA LEU A 6 33.78 -22.13 33.37
C LEU A 6 32.54 -22.42 34.24
N GLU A 7 32.51 -21.94 35.49
CA GLU A 7 31.35 -22.09 36.37
C GLU A 7 30.16 -21.23 35.88
N ARG A 8 30.42 -20.03 35.35
CA ARG A 8 29.40 -19.19 34.66
C ARG A 8 28.90 -19.79 33.35
N ILE A 9 29.71 -20.58 32.65
CA ILE A 9 29.29 -21.28 31.43
C ILE A 9 28.46 -22.52 31.78
N SER A 10 28.76 -23.19 32.90
CA SER A 10 27.97 -24.31 33.42
C SER A 10 26.59 -23.88 33.95
N THR A 11 26.42 -22.64 34.42
CA THR A 11 25.09 -22.11 34.76
C THR A 11 24.31 -21.66 33.52
N LEU A 12 25.00 -21.32 32.43
CA LEU A 12 24.37 -21.05 31.12
C LEU A 12 23.90 -22.33 30.41
N SER A 13 24.49 -23.50 30.68
CA SER A 13 24.05 -24.78 30.07
C SER A 13 22.72 -25.30 30.63
N LEU A 14 22.23 -24.76 31.75
CA LEU A 14 20.88 -25.03 32.27
C LEU A 14 19.77 -24.34 31.44
N SER A 15 20.13 -23.43 30.52
CA SER A 15 19.19 -22.72 29.64
C SER A 15 18.77 -23.54 28.41
N GLY A 16 19.52 -24.58 28.04
CA GLY A 16 19.25 -25.39 26.83
C GLY A 16 17.93 -26.15 26.87
N GLN A 17 17.52 -26.66 28.04
CA GLN A 17 16.22 -27.31 28.21
C GLN A 17 15.05 -26.30 28.12
N HIS A 18 15.25 -25.06 28.57
CA HIS A 18 14.25 -23.98 28.45
C HIS A 18 14.13 -23.48 27.00
N LEU A 19 15.24 -23.35 26.28
CA LEU A 19 15.24 -22.98 24.86
C LEU A 19 14.62 -24.06 23.98
N SER A 20 14.82 -25.35 24.28
CA SER A 20 14.20 -26.47 23.54
C SER A 20 12.68 -26.56 23.73
N ARG A 21 12.15 -25.97 24.81
CA ARG A 21 10.71 -25.87 25.10
C ARG A 21 10.09 -24.60 24.54
N LEU A 22 10.89 -23.60 24.16
CA LEU A 22 10.40 -22.35 23.59
C LEU A 22 9.59 -22.56 22.30
N PRO A 23 9.98 -23.44 21.35
CA PRO A 23 9.15 -23.75 20.19
C PRO A 23 7.80 -24.36 20.57
N ARG A 24 7.76 -25.26 21.56
CA ARG A 24 6.52 -25.92 22.02
C ARG A 24 5.61 -24.97 22.78
N LEU A 25 6.17 -24.08 23.61
CA LEU A 25 5.42 -23.04 24.32
C LEU A 25 4.88 -21.96 23.37
N LEU A 26 5.60 -21.69 22.27
CA LEU A 26 5.08 -20.85 21.19
C LEU A 26 3.98 -21.59 20.40
N GLU A 27 4.15 -22.88 20.08
CA GLU A 27 3.11 -23.70 19.44
C GLU A 27 1.83 -23.82 20.29
N ASP A 28 1.95 -23.97 21.61
CA ASP A 28 0.82 -24.00 22.54
C ASP A 28 0.21 -22.61 22.80
N GLY A 29 0.97 -21.55 22.52
CA GLY A 29 0.56 -20.15 22.72
C GLY A 29 -0.11 -19.50 21.50
N PHE A 30 0.14 -20.02 20.29
CA PHE A 30 -0.52 -19.54 19.08
C PHE A 30 -1.82 -20.32 18.84
N PRO A 31 -2.96 -19.63 18.62
CA PRO A 31 -4.18 -20.31 18.20
C PRO A 31 -3.88 -21.17 16.97
N GLN A 32 -4.27 -22.45 16.98
CA GLN A 32 -4.19 -23.26 15.77
C GLN A 32 -5.04 -22.61 14.68
N MET A 33 -4.36 -22.03 13.71
CA MET A 33 -4.98 -21.32 12.61
C MET A 33 -5.57 -22.33 11.61
N PRO A 34 -6.84 -22.20 11.21
CA PRO A 34 -7.41 -22.96 10.12
C PRO A 34 -6.50 -22.98 8.88
N CYS A 35 -6.36 -24.17 8.28
CA CYS A 35 -5.62 -24.35 7.04
C CYS A 35 -6.30 -23.61 5.89
N THR A 36 -5.50 -23.23 4.89
CA THR A 36 -6.04 -22.70 3.63
C THR A 36 -6.76 -23.78 2.83
N VAL A 37 -7.76 -23.37 2.04
CA VAL A 37 -8.65 -24.24 1.28
C VAL A 37 -8.40 -24.15 -0.23
N LYS A 38 -9.01 -25.07 -0.99
CA LYS A 38 -9.01 -25.07 -2.46
C LYS A 38 -10.00 -24.05 -3.02
N GLU A 39 -9.83 -23.69 -4.29
CA GLU A 39 -10.73 -22.72 -4.96
C GLU A 39 -12.21 -23.15 -4.96
N CYS A 40 -12.48 -24.47 -5.01
CA CYS A 40 -13.85 -25.00 -5.02
C CYS A 40 -14.60 -24.78 -3.70
N GLU A 41 -13.86 -24.50 -2.62
CA GLU A 41 -14.38 -24.29 -1.27
C GLU A 41 -14.67 -22.81 -0.95
N VAL A 42 -14.34 -21.89 -1.87
CA VAL A 42 -14.61 -20.45 -1.72
C VAL A 42 -15.54 -19.92 -2.83
N PRO A 43 -16.31 -18.85 -2.57
CA PRO A 43 -17.13 -18.18 -3.57
C PRO A 43 -16.33 -17.79 -4.82
N GLN A 44 -16.98 -17.84 -5.99
CA GLN A 44 -16.36 -17.47 -7.27
C GLN A 44 -15.78 -16.05 -7.27
N LEU A 45 -16.36 -15.14 -6.47
CA LEU A 45 -15.88 -13.77 -6.30
C LEU A 45 -14.41 -13.72 -5.83
N PHE A 46 -13.97 -14.66 -4.99
CA PHE A 46 -12.63 -14.67 -4.40
C PHE A 46 -11.59 -15.41 -5.25
N ARG A 47 -12.04 -16.19 -6.24
CA ARG A 47 -11.15 -17.04 -7.03
C ARG A 47 -10.37 -16.21 -8.04
N GLU A 48 -9.06 -16.35 -8.02
CA GLU A 48 -8.19 -15.74 -9.03
C GLU A 48 -7.79 -16.74 -10.11
N PRO A 49 -7.63 -16.30 -11.37
CA PRO A 49 -7.26 -17.19 -12.46
C PRO A 49 -5.94 -17.90 -12.15
N TYR A 50 -5.88 -19.20 -12.44
CA TYR A 50 -4.69 -20.04 -12.25
C TYR A 50 -4.26 -20.25 -10.78
N ILE A 51 -5.05 -19.79 -9.80
CA ILE A 51 -4.81 -20.05 -8.37
C ILE A 51 -5.80 -21.12 -7.90
N HIS A 52 -5.32 -22.36 -7.77
CA HIS A 52 -6.16 -23.51 -7.41
C HIS A 52 -6.30 -23.77 -5.91
N THR A 53 -5.35 -23.29 -5.09
CA THR A 53 -5.28 -23.54 -3.64
C THR A 53 -4.69 -22.36 -2.89
N GLY A 54 -4.80 -22.36 -1.56
CA GLY A 54 -4.19 -21.35 -0.71
C GLY A 54 -5.15 -20.22 -0.32
N TYR A 55 -6.46 -20.40 -0.55
CA TYR A 55 -7.47 -19.44 -0.14
C TYR A 55 -7.72 -19.54 1.35
N ARG A 56 -8.03 -18.41 1.98
CA ARG A 56 -8.44 -18.40 3.39
C ARG A 56 -9.91 -18.79 3.50
N PRO A 57 -10.30 -19.68 4.44
CA PRO A 57 -11.69 -20.01 4.69
C PRO A 57 -12.48 -18.78 5.09
N THR A 58 -13.71 -18.70 4.60
CA THR A 58 -14.63 -17.58 4.87
C THR A 58 -15.27 -17.69 6.25
N GLY A 59 -15.87 -16.61 6.75
CA GLY A 59 -16.70 -16.65 7.95
C GLY A 59 -15.96 -16.79 9.28
N GLN A 60 -14.62 -16.88 9.26
CA GLN A 60 -13.80 -16.92 10.47
C GLN A 60 -13.88 -15.62 11.29
N ASP A 61 -13.40 -15.66 12.52
CA ASP A 61 -13.26 -14.48 13.38
C ASP A 61 -12.24 -13.48 12.84
N TRP A 62 -12.35 -12.20 13.24
CA TRP A 62 -11.39 -11.17 12.82
C TRP A 62 -9.94 -11.50 13.19
N ARG A 63 -9.74 -12.11 14.36
CA ARG A 63 -8.42 -12.55 14.83
C ARG A 63 -7.73 -13.47 13.83
N TYR A 64 -8.48 -14.35 13.18
CA TYR A 64 -7.95 -15.21 12.13
C TYR A 64 -7.36 -14.40 10.98
N TYR A 65 -8.10 -13.45 10.40
CA TYR A 65 -7.58 -12.69 9.26
C TYR A 65 -6.36 -11.84 9.63
N PHE A 66 -6.31 -11.25 10.83
CA PHE A 66 -5.12 -10.53 11.28
C PHE A 66 -3.91 -11.47 11.49
N LEU A 67 -4.10 -12.62 12.13
CA LEU A 67 -3.04 -13.62 12.32
C LEU A 67 -2.60 -14.25 10.98
N SER A 68 -3.48 -14.28 9.98
CA SER A 68 -3.15 -14.79 8.64
C SER A 68 -2.06 -13.98 7.94
N LEU A 69 -1.73 -12.78 8.43
CA LEU A 69 -0.53 -12.04 8.06
C LEU A 69 0.74 -12.90 8.11
N PHE A 70 0.81 -13.85 9.04
CA PHE A 70 1.94 -14.77 9.23
C PHE A 70 1.70 -16.17 8.64
N GLN A 71 0.61 -16.37 7.89
CA GLN A 71 0.25 -17.63 7.24
C GLN A 71 0.52 -17.56 5.73
N LYS A 72 0.99 -18.66 5.13
CA LYS A 72 1.08 -18.76 3.67
C LYS A 72 -0.31 -18.88 3.05
N HIS A 73 -0.72 -17.90 2.26
CA HIS A 73 -1.99 -17.89 1.53
C HIS A 73 -1.86 -17.12 0.19
N ASN A 74 -2.88 -17.17 -0.66
CA ASN A 74 -2.86 -16.60 -2.01
C ASN A 74 -2.62 -15.07 -2.04
N GLU A 75 -3.09 -14.35 -1.01
CA GLU A 75 -2.91 -12.89 -0.86
C GLU A 75 -1.63 -12.46 -0.09
N VAL A 76 -0.78 -13.39 0.38
CA VAL A 76 0.26 -13.05 1.36
C VAL A 76 1.26 -12.03 0.81
N VAL A 77 1.64 -12.16 -0.47
CA VAL A 77 2.55 -11.23 -1.11
C VAL A 77 1.93 -9.84 -1.20
N ASN A 78 0.66 -9.73 -1.64
CA ASN A 78 -0.04 -8.45 -1.74
C ASN A 78 -0.08 -7.72 -0.38
N VAL A 79 -0.38 -8.46 0.70
CA VAL A 79 -0.39 -7.92 2.06
C VAL A 79 1.01 -7.41 2.45
N TRP A 80 2.05 -8.24 2.32
CA TRP A 80 3.39 -7.87 2.74
C TRP A 80 4.02 -6.76 1.90
N THR A 81 3.76 -6.70 0.60
CA THR A 81 4.29 -5.63 -0.25
C THR A 81 3.75 -4.27 0.17
N HIS A 82 2.46 -4.15 0.47
CA HIS A 82 1.88 -2.89 0.94
C HIS A 82 2.33 -2.53 2.36
N LEU A 83 2.42 -3.50 3.27
CA LEU A 83 2.92 -3.28 4.63
C LEU A 83 4.38 -2.78 4.63
N LEU A 84 5.26 -3.47 3.91
CA LEU A 84 6.67 -3.11 3.84
C LEU A 84 6.88 -1.77 3.15
N ALA A 85 6.10 -1.46 2.11
CA ALA A 85 6.13 -0.15 1.48
C ALA A 85 5.71 0.96 2.45
N ALA A 86 4.65 0.75 3.25
CA ALA A 86 4.19 1.74 4.23
C ALA A 86 5.28 2.02 5.28
N LEU A 87 5.91 0.96 5.80
CA LEU A 87 7.03 1.08 6.73
C LEU A 87 8.22 1.79 6.08
N ALA A 88 8.56 1.47 4.83
CA ALA A 88 9.65 2.12 4.12
C ALA A 88 9.41 3.62 3.94
N VAL A 89 8.20 4.03 3.53
CA VAL A 89 7.83 5.45 3.39
C VAL A 89 7.95 6.17 4.74
N LEU A 90 7.40 5.61 5.81
CA LEU A 90 7.47 6.20 7.15
C LEU A 90 8.91 6.34 7.66
N LEU A 91 9.72 5.29 7.51
CA LEU A 91 11.13 5.32 7.92
C LEU A 91 11.92 6.34 7.11
N ARG A 92 11.73 6.38 5.78
CA ARG A 92 12.39 7.37 4.91
C ARG A 92 11.99 8.79 5.24
N PHE A 93 10.70 9.04 5.46
CA PHE A 93 10.21 10.36 5.85
C PHE A 93 10.78 10.78 7.21
N LYS A 94 10.80 9.87 8.19
CA LYS A 94 11.43 10.14 9.49
C LYS A 94 12.90 10.51 9.33
N THR A 95 13.68 9.72 8.58
CA THR A 95 15.10 10.03 8.37
C THR A 95 15.32 11.35 7.66
N PHE A 96 14.43 11.72 6.73
CA PHE A 96 14.49 12.99 6.02
C PHE A 96 14.19 14.18 6.95
N VAL A 97 13.12 14.08 7.75
CA VAL A 97 12.77 15.12 8.74
C VAL A 97 13.87 15.31 9.78
N ASP A 98 14.44 14.20 10.28
CA ASP A 98 15.52 14.24 11.26
C ASP A 98 16.81 14.86 10.67
N ALA A 99 17.11 14.63 9.39
CA ALA A 99 18.31 15.15 8.73
C ALA A 99 18.18 16.63 8.33
N GLU A 100 17.07 17.02 7.72
CA GLU A 100 16.86 18.36 7.16
C GLU A 100 16.21 19.34 8.15
N GLN A 101 15.86 18.88 9.36
CA GLN A 101 15.17 19.67 10.39
C GLN A 101 13.93 20.40 9.83
N VAL A 102 13.16 19.68 9.00
CA VAL A 102 12.05 20.25 8.22
C VAL A 102 11.03 20.91 9.16
N PRO A 103 10.79 22.23 9.06
CA PRO A 103 9.76 22.89 9.85
C PRO A 103 8.38 22.46 9.38
N VAL A 104 7.40 22.43 10.30
CA VAL A 104 5.99 22.24 9.94
C VAL A 104 5.39 23.60 9.59
N ASP A 105 5.41 23.93 8.30
CA ASP A 105 4.93 25.21 7.76
C ASP A 105 4.22 25.01 6.40
N ALA A 106 3.89 26.11 5.72
CA ALA A 106 3.19 26.06 4.44
C ALA A 106 4.01 25.41 3.31
N TRP A 107 5.36 25.45 3.39
CA TRP A 107 6.26 24.94 2.36
C TRP A 107 6.45 23.43 2.45
N SER A 108 6.41 22.87 3.66
CA SER A 108 6.47 21.42 3.89
C SER A 108 5.11 20.73 3.84
N LEU A 109 4.01 21.49 3.82
CA LEU A 109 2.65 20.94 3.79
C LEU A 109 2.38 20.03 2.57
N PRO A 110 2.79 20.35 1.32
CA PRO A 110 2.61 19.44 0.18
C PRO A 110 3.34 18.09 0.39
N LEU A 111 4.56 18.11 0.93
CA LEU A 111 5.31 16.90 1.26
C LEU A 111 4.58 16.07 2.33
N LEU A 112 4.09 16.72 3.39
CA LEU A 112 3.35 16.04 4.45
C LEU A 112 2.06 15.39 3.90
N ILE A 113 1.29 16.10 3.07
CA ILE A 113 0.09 15.57 2.43
C ILE A 113 0.43 14.39 1.52
N PHE A 114 1.51 14.48 0.74
CA PHE A 114 1.97 13.38 -0.08
C PHE A 114 2.31 12.13 0.74
N VAL A 115 3.06 12.28 1.84
CA VAL A 115 3.41 11.15 2.72
C VAL A 115 2.18 10.56 3.39
N LEU A 116 1.28 11.39 3.95
CA LEU A 116 0.03 10.94 4.56
C LEU A 116 -0.86 10.22 3.56
N SER A 117 -0.99 10.74 2.34
CA SER A 117 -1.77 10.11 1.27
C SER A 117 -1.18 8.76 0.84
N SER A 118 0.15 8.66 0.77
CA SER A 118 0.88 7.42 0.45
C SER A 118 0.64 6.35 1.52
N VAL A 119 0.80 6.70 2.80
CA VAL A 119 0.54 5.79 3.92
C VAL A 119 -0.94 5.37 3.97
N THR A 120 -1.86 6.30 3.69
CA THR A 120 -3.30 6.02 3.62
C THR A 120 -3.60 4.99 2.55
N TYR A 121 -3.13 5.21 1.32
CA TYR A 121 -3.27 4.25 0.21
C TYR A 121 -2.73 2.86 0.59
N LEU A 122 -1.48 2.80 1.05
CA LEU A 122 -0.83 1.53 1.38
C LEU A 122 -1.56 0.80 2.51
N THR A 123 -2.11 1.53 3.49
CA THR A 123 -2.92 0.95 4.58
C THR A 123 -4.26 0.43 4.07
N CYS A 124 -4.96 1.20 3.23
CA CYS A 124 -6.23 0.77 2.64
C CYS A 124 -6.05 -0.50 1.80
N SER A 125 -4.99 -0.56 1.00
CA SER A 125 -4.68 -1.73 0.16
C SER A 125 -4.26 -2.95 0.98
N LEU A 126 -3.42 -2.74 2.00
CA LEU A 126 -3.07 -3.76 3.00
C LEU A 126 -4.33 -4.39 3.61
N LEU A 127 -5.24 -3.56 4.10
CA LEU A 127 -6.48 -4.02 4.74
C LEU A 127 -7.41 -4.73 3.74
N ALA A 128 -7.48 -4.28 2.49
CA ALA A 128 -8.22 -4.98 1.44
C ALA A 128 -7.71 -6.38 1.22
N HIS A 129 -6.41 -6.55 0.96
CA HIS A 129 -5.85 -7.87 0.76
C HIS A 129 -5.90 -8.73 2.02
N LEU A 130 -5.78 -8.14 3.21
CA LEU A 130 -5.82 -8.89 4.47
C LEU A 130 -7.24 -9.33 4.84
N LEU A 131 -8.27 -8.53 4.58
CA LEU A 131 -9.60 -8.73 5.16
C LEU A 131 -10.70 -9.09 4.13
N GLN A 132 -10.43 -8.99 2.83
CA GLN A 132 -11.44 -9.23 1.79
C GLN A 132 -12.07 -10.63 1.84
N SER A 133 -11.32 -11.66 2.27
CA SER A 133 -11.80 -13.04 2.23
C SER A 133 -12.81 -13.38 3.33
N LYS A 134 -13.15 -12.44 4.22
CA LYS A 134 -14.06 -12.71 5.34
C LYS A 134 -15.48 -13.07 4.90
N SER A 135 -16.03 -12.28 3.98
CA SER A 135 -17.34 -12.50 3.36
C SER A 135 -17.44 -11.64 2.11
N GLU A 136 -18.46 -11.87 1.27
CA GLU A 136 -18.64 -11.05 0.06
C GLU A 136 -18.86 -9.58 0.39
N LEU A 137 -19.55 -9.27 1.48
CA LEU A 137 -19.73 -7.89 1.95
C LEU A 137 -18.37 -7.23 2.22
N TYR A 138 -17.52 -7.86 3.02
CA TYR A 138 -16.20 -7.30 3.33
C TYR A 138 -15.28 -7.22 2.12
N HIS A 139 -15.41 -8.16 1.17
CA HIS A 139 -14.72 -8.08 -0.10
C HIS A 139 -15.04 -6.76 -0.82
N TYR A 140 -16.32 -6.44 -1.03
CA TYR A 140 -16.68 -5.17 -1.66
C TYR A 140 -16.26 -3.96 -0.82
N THR A 141 -16.54 -3.98 0.48
CA THR A 141 -16.23 -2.86 1.39
C THR A 141 -14.76 -2.49 1.35
N PHE A 142 -13.86 -3.45 1.57
CA PHE A 142 -12.44 -3.11 1.63
C PHE A 142 -11.84 -2.78 0.27
N TYR A 143 -12.29 -3.41 -0.82
CA TYR A 143 -11.83 -2.99 -2.16
C TYR A 143 -12.34 -1.59 -2.54
N PHE A 144 -13.53 -1.16 -2.10
CA PHE A 144 -13.97 0.22 -2.30
C PHE A 144 -13.16 1.21 -1.48
N VAL A 145 -12.81 0.87 -0.23
CA VAL A 145 -11.90 1.68 0.59
C VAL A 145 -10.50 1.76 -0.04
N ASP A 146 -10.00 0.67 -0.62
CA ASP A 146 -8.74 0.67 -1.38
C ASP A 146 -8.78 1.63 -2.58
N TYR A 147 -9.86 1.62 -3.36
CA TYR A 147 -10.02 2.56 -4.48
C TYR A 147 -10.07 4.03 -4.03
N VAL A 148 -10.68 4.30 -2.87
CA VAL A 148 -10.62 5.64 -2.25
C VAL A 148 -9.19 5.98 -1.86
N GLY A 149 -8.46 5.05 -1.25
CA GLY A 149 -7.03 5.20 -0.92
C GLY A 149 -6.18 5.55 -2.13
N VAL A 150 -6.35 4.84 -3.25
CA VAL A 150 -5.68 5.13 -4.53
C VAL A 150 -5.97 6.57 -4.99
N SER A 151 -7.22 7.01 -4.93
CA SER A 151 -7.59 8.39 -5.32
C SER A 151 -7.02 9.45 -4.41
N ILE A 152 -6.89 9.17 -3.10
CA ILE A 152 -6.26 10.10 -2.14
C ILE A 152 -4.77 10.23 -2.45
N TYR A 153 -4.08 9.12 -2.68
CA TYR A 153 -2.66 9.11 -3.07
C TYR A 153 -2.43 9.83 -4.40
N GLN A 154 -3.27 9.58 -5.39
CA GLN A 154 -3.23 10.26 -6.68
C GLN A 154 -3.25 11.79 -6.53
N TYR A 155 -4.22 12.33 -5.78
CA TYR A 155 -4.28 13.76 -5.52
C TYR A 155 -3.08 14.28 -4.70
N GLY A 156 -2.64 13.53 -3.68
CA GLY A 156 -1.46 13.88 -2.89
C GLY A 156 -0.18 13.93 -3.72
N SER A 157 -0.02 13.02 -4.68
CA SER A 157 1.09 13.04 -5.64
C SER A 157 1.01 14.24 -6.58
N ALA A 158 -0.18 14.54 -7.11
CA ALA A 158 -0.39 15.72 -7.95
C ALA A 158 -0.02 17.01 -7.20
N LEU A 159 -0.43 17.13 -5.94
CA LEU A 159 -0.12 18.27 -5.09
C LEU A 159 1.40 18.46 -4.91
N ALA A 160 2.14 17.39 -4.60
CA ALA A 160 3.59 17.46 -4.46
C ALA A 160 4.28 17.84 -5.78
N HIS A 161 3.87 17.24 -6.90
CA HIS A 161 4.40 17.59 -8.21
C HIS A 161 4.11 19.05 -8.58
N PHE A 162 2.91 19.54 -8.28
CA PHE A 162 2.52 20.92 -8.53
C PHE A 162 3.43 21.91 -7.80
N TYR A 163 3.63 21.73 -6.49
CA TYR A 163 4.39 22.70 -5.70
C TYR A 163 5.91 22.55 -5.82
N TYR A 164 6.44 21.33 -6.02
CA TYR A 164 7.89 21.10 -6.03
C TYR A 164 8.50 20.94 -7.43
N SER A 165 7.70 20.71 -8.47
CA SER A 165 8.21 20.44 -9.82
C SER A 165 7.77 21.44 -10.88
N SER A 166 6.77 22.29 -10.61
CA SER A 166 6.37 23.33 -11.56
C SER A 166 7.40 24.45 -11.61
N ASP A 167 7.95 24.72 -12.79
CA ASP A 167 8.66 25.98 -13.05
C ASP A 167 7.65 27.12 -13.30
N GLN A 168 8.16 28.36 -13.36
CA GLN A 168 7.34 29.55 -13.53
C GLN A 168 6.51 29.51 -14.83
N ALA A 169 7.10 29.08 -15.94
CA ALA A 169 6.43 29.06 -17.25
C ALA A 169 5.27 28.05 -17.28
N TRP A 170 5.46 26.88 -16.67
CA TRP A 170 4.41 25.88 -16.51
C TRP A 170 3.33 26.37 -15.53
N TYR A 171 3.74 26.95 -14.39
CA TYR A 171 2.83 27.46 -13.37
C TYR A 171 1.90 28.52 -13.96
N ASP A 172 2.43 29.55 -14.62
CA ASP A 172 1.66 30.65 -15.20
C ASP A 172 0.57 30.17 -16.18
N LYS A 173 0.82 29.04 -16.85
CA LYS A 173 -0.10 28.44 -17.82
C LYS A 173 -1.16 27.54 -17.18
N PHE A 174 -0.83 26.80 -16.12
CA PHE A 174 -1.66 25.69 -15.64
C PHE A 174 -2.16 25.81 -14.20
N TRP A 175 -1.67 26.78 -13.41
CA TRP A 175 -1.92 26.87 -11.96
C TRP A 175 -3.40 26.84 -11.58
N LEU A 176 -4.26 27.51 -12.36
CA LEU A 176 -5.69 27.58 -12.07
C LEU A 176 -6.42 26.26 -12.34
N PHE A 177 -5.93 25.45 -13.28
CA PHE A 177 -6.61 24.25 -13.77
C PHE A 177 -6.08 22.96 -13.15
N PHE A 178 -4.79 22.90 -12.83
CA PHE A 178 -4.12 21.64 -12.54
C PHE A 178 -4.71 20.89 -11.34
N LEU A 179 -4.78 21.52 -10.16
CA LEU A 179 -5.28 20.86 -8.96
C LEU A 179 -6.77 20.50 -9.05
N PRO A 180 -7.67 21.36 -9.55
CA PRO A 180 -9.07 20.97 -9.83
C PRO A 180 -9.19 19.79 -10.80
N ALA A 181 -8.38 19.77 -11.86
CA ALA A 181 -8.37 18.68 -12.82
C ALA A 181 -7.85 17.38 -12.20
N ALA A 182 -6.79 17.43 -11.38
CA ALA A 182 -6.27 16.28 -10.65
C ALA A 182 -7.31 15.70 -9.68
N ALA A 183 -8.03 16.55 -8.96
CA ALA A 183 -9.14 16.13 -8.09
C ALA A 183 -10.26 15.43 -8.88
N PHE A 184 -10.66 16.00 -10.02
CA PHE A 184 -11.68 15.41 -10.89
C PHE A 184 -11.22 14.06 -11.48
N CYS A 185 -9.97 13.98 -11.94
CA CYS A 185 -9.39 12.75 -12.48
C CYS A 185 -9.27 11.66 -11.42
N GLY A 186 -8.85 12.00 -10.19
CA GLY A 186 -8.83 11.08 -9.05
C GLY A 186 -10.23 10.56 -8.70
N TRP A 187 -11.23 11.46 -8.65
CA TRP A 187 -12.62 11.08 -8.45
C TRP A 187 -13.12 10.13 -9.56
N LEU A 188 -12.83 10.43 -10.83
CA LEU A 188 -13.25 9.61 -11.97
C LEU A 188 -12.59 8.22 -11.93
N SER A 189 -11.33 8.14 -11.51
CA SER A 189 -10.60 6.89 -11.28
C SER A 189 -11.26 6.04 -10.18
N CYS A 190 -11.56 6.65 -9.03
CA CYS A 190 -12.27 5.98 -7.93
C CYS A 190 -13.66 5.49 -8.38
N ALA A 191 -14.45 6.37 -8.99
CA ALA A 191 -15.79 6.06 -9.46
C ALA A 191 -15.77 4.94 -10.51
N GLY A 192 -14.82 5.00 -11.45
CA GLY A 192 -14.60 3.96 -12.46
C GLY A 192 -14.28 2.60 -11.85
N CYS A 193 -13.37 2.55 -10.86
CA CYS A 193 -13.03 1.34 -10.13
C CYS A 193 -14.20 0.75 -9.32
N CYS A 194 -14.91 1.60 -8.58
CA CYS A 194 -16.11 1.22 -7.83
C CYS A 194 -17.20 0.66 -8.75
N TYR A 195 -17.52 1.39 -9.83
CA TYR A 195 -18.51 0.98 -10.82
C TYR A 195 -18.12 -0.35 -11.47
N ALA A 196 -16.86 -0.48 -11.91
CA ALA A 196 -16.37 -1.68 -12.57
C ALA A 196 -16.45 -2.93 -11.68
N LYS A 197 -16.14 -2.78 -10.38
CA LYS A 197 -16.20 -3.86 -9.39
C LYS A 197 -17.65 -4.23 -9.04
N TYR A 198 -18.55 -3.25 -8.95
CA TYR A 198 -19.98 -3.49 -8.70
C TYR A 198 -20.71 -4.11 -9.90
N ARG A 199 -20.47 -3.58 -11.10
CA ARG A 199 -21.25 -3.89 -12.31
C ARG A 199 -20.86 -5.18 -12.99
N TYR A 200 -19.57 -5.50 -13.03
CA TYR A 200 -19.04 -6.62 -13.80
C TYR A 200 -18.75 -7.83 -12.92
N ARG A 201 -19.02 -9.03 -13.44
CA ARG A 201 -18.77 -10.33 -12.78
C ARG A 201 -17.86 -11.19 -13.64
N ARG A 202 -17.30 -12.27 -13.07
CA ARG A 202 -16.44 -13.20 -13.80
C ARG A 202 -17.25 -14.04 -14.81
N PRO A 203 -16.71 -14.35 -16.00
CA PRO A 203 -15.44 -13.85 -16.55
C PRO A 203 -15.55 -12.35 -16.88
N TYR A 204 -14.57 -11.57 -16.46
CA TYR A 204 -14.66 -10.11 -16.56
C TYR A 204 -14.52 -9.64 -18.01
N PRO A 205 -15.44 -8.79 -18.52
CA PRO A 205 -15.31 -8.21 -19.84
C PRO A 205 -14.22 -7.14 -19.87
N ILE A 206 -13.68 -6.86 -21.08
CA ILE A 206 -12.67 -5.79 -21.31
C ILE A 206 -13.14 -4.44 -20.78
N MET A 207 -14.45 -4.15 -20.83
CA MET A 207 -15.04 -2.93 -20.32
C MET A 207 -14.69 -2.67 -18.84
N ARG A 208 -14.61 -3.72 -18.01
CA ARG A 208 -14.17 -3.59 -16.60
C ARG A 208 -12.79 -2.94 -16.53
N LYS A 209 -11.85 -3.43 -17.35
CA LYS A 209 -10.48 -2.93 -17.39
C LYS A 209 -10.43 -1.51 -17.95
N MET A 210 -11.23 -1.19 -18.96
CA MET A 210 -11.33 0.17 -19.51
C MET A 210 -11.81 1.18 -18.46
N CYS A 211 -12.85 0.85 -17.69
CA CYS A 211 -13.36 1.70 -16.61
C CYS A 211 -12.31 1.98 -15.52
N GLN A 212 -11.38 1.06 -15.30
CA GLN A 212 -10.33 1.19 -14.28
C GLN A 212 -9.08 1.90 -14.81
N VAL A 213 -8.59 1.50 -15.98
CA VAL A 213 -7.28 1.90 -16.48
C VAL A 213 -7.31 3.26 -17.19
N ILE A 214 -8.37 3.58 -17.95
CA ILE A 214 -8.41 4.83 -18.73
C ILE A 214 -8.41 6.05 -17.81
N PRO A 215 -9.29 6.16 -16.79
CA PRO A 215 -9.28 7.32 -15.90
C PRO A 215 -7.97 7.43 -15.12
N ALA A 216 -7.45 6.31 -14.61
CA ALA A 216 -6.18 6.28 -13.89
C ALA A 216 -5.00 6.72 -14.77
N GLY A 217 -4.98 6.32 -16.04
CA GLY A 217 -3.97 6.72 -17.02
C GLY A 217 -4.04 8.21 -17.37
N LEU A 218 -5.23 8.76 -17.56
CA LEU A 218 -5.42 10.21 -17.77
C LEU A 218 -4.94 11.02 -16.57
N ALA A 219 -5.29 10.57 -15.37
CA ALA A 219 -4.85 11.17 -14.13
C ALA A 219 -3.32 11.13 -13.99
N PHE A 220 -2.68 9.99 -14.26
CA PHE A 220 -1.22 9.88 -14.27
C PHE A 220 -0.55 10.85 -15.26
N ILE A 221 -1.07 10.97 -16.48
CA ILE A 221 -0.52 11.88 -17.51
C ILE A 221 -0.59 13.33 -17.04
N LEU A 222 -1.71 13.73 -16.42
CA LEU A 222 -1.83 15.05 -15.81
C LEU A 222 -0.82 15.20 -14.67
N ASP A 223 -0.83 14.30 -13.69
CA ASP A 223 -0.05 14.43 -12.45
C ASP A 223 1.46 14.50 -12.71
N ILE A 224 1.98 13.78 -13.71
CA ILE A 224 3.41 13.77 -14.06
C ILE A 224 3.84 14.97 -14.93
N SER A 225 2.90 15.72 -15.49
CA SER A 225 3.19 16.78 -16.47
C SER A 225 4.15 17.89 -15.99
N PRO A 226 4.11 18.43 -14.75
CA PRO A 226 5.09 19.42 -14.31
C PRO A 226 6.50 18.83 -14.18
N VAL A 227 6.61 17.57 -13.72
CA VAL A 227 7.90 16.85 -13.64
C VAL A 227 8.46 16.63 -15.04
N ALA A 228 7.63 16.13 -15.96
CA ALA A 228 8.02 15.87 -17.35
C ALA A 228 8.45 17.18 -18.06
N HIS A 229 7.72 18.27 -17.86
CA HIS A 229 8.07 19.58 -18.39
C HIS A 229 9.45 20.03 -17.91
N ARG A 230 9.68 20.00 -16.59
CA ARG A 230 10.95 20.41 -15.99
C ARG A 230 12.12 19.57 -16.49
N VAL A 231 11.98 18.24 -16.55
CA VAL A 231 13.03 17.34 -17.07
C VAL A 231 13.34 17.62 -18.54
N VAL A 232 12.31 17.85 -19.37
CA VAL A 232 12.50 18.17 -20.79
C VAL A 232 13.21 19.51 -20.97
N LEU A 233 12.82 20.56 -20.23
CA LEU A 233 13.49 21.86 -20.30
C LEU A 233 14.94 21.79 -19.81
N CYS A 234 15.21 21.09 -18.70
CA CYS A 234 16.57 20.85 -18.19
C CYS A 234 17.45 20.20 -19.26
N HIS A 235 16.90 19.24 -20.01
CA HIS A 235 17.62 18.55 -21.08
C HIS A 235 17.87 19.42 -22.31
N LEU A 236 16.94 20.32 -22.65
CA LEU A 236 17.05 21.19 -23.83
C LEU A 236 17.89 22.45 -23.58
N GLY A 237 17.80 23.04 -22.38
CA GLY A 237 18.40 24.33 -22.05
C GLY A 237 19.67 24.27 -21.20
N GLY A 238 20.02 23.11 -20.64
CA GLY A 238 21.03 23.00 -19.60
C GLY A 238 20.43 23.24 -18.21
N CYS A 239 20.88 22.47 -17.21
CA CYS A 239 20.37 22.52 -15.85
C CYS A 239 21.13 23.59 -15.03
N GLU A 240 20.99 24.86 -15.38
CA GLU A 240 21.46 25.96 -14.53
C GLU A 240 20.29 26.44 -13.67
N GLU A 241 20.44 26.34 -12.35
CA GLU A 241 19.57 27.04 -11.42
C GLU A 241 19.96 28.51 -11.48
N ASP A 242 19.09 29.36 -12.04
CA ASP A 242 19.22 30.82 -11.86
C ASP A 242 19.12 31.09 -10.34
N ALA A 243 20.29 31.36 -9.74
CA ALA A 243 20.48 31.53 -8.29
C ALA A 243 19.80 32.78 -7.73
#